data_AF-A0A226X8G4-F1
#
_entry.id   AF-A0A226X8G4-F1
#
_cell.length_a   1.000
_cell.length_b   1.000
_cell.length_c   1.000
_cell.angle_alpha   90.00
_cell.angle_beta   90.00
_cell.angle_gamma   90.00
#
_symmetry.space_group_name_H-M   'P 1'
#
loop_
_entity.id
_entity.type
_entity.pdbx_description
1 polymer ?
#
loop_
_entity_poly.entity_id
_entity_poly.type
_entity_poly.pdbx_seq_one_letter_code
_entity_poly.pdbx_strand_id
1 'polypeptide(L)'
;MRVLVFKDRCSRVIQIEFDDEGTCATAFHRNRQVGELRLDRDTYTNAIPATLLDLKIEPAYQRSGIAHTLLAFACREMGGPVSVDQDTCPSSPAFESLCRHLMLEGVLVPM
;
A
#
# COMPACT_ATOMS: atom_id res chain seq x y z
N MET A 1 16.38 -3.50 -2.15
CA MET A 1 15.41 -3.26 -3.23
C MET A 1 14.70 -4.57 -3.52
N ARG A 2 13.38 -4.61 -3.30
CA ARG A 2 12.56 -5.81 -3.54
C ARG A 2 11.54 -5.51 -4.63
N VAL A 3 11.33 -6.47 -5.53
CA VAL A 3 10.45 -6.30 -6.69
C VAL A 3 9.39 -7.40 -6.69
N LEU A 4 8.12 -6.99 -6.78
CA LEU A 4 6.98 -7.89 -6.98
C LEU A 4 6.38 -7.62 -8.35
N VAL A 5 6.09 -8.66 -9.12
CA VAL A 5 5.38 -8.53 -10.39
C VAL A 5 4.10 -9.35 -10.35
N PHE A 6 2.97 -8.74 -10.70
CA PHE A 6 1.67 -9.40 -10.73
C PHE A 6 0.81 -8.91 -11.89
N LYS A 7 -0.31 -9.60 -12.14
CA LYS A 7 -1.34 -9.13 -13.07
C LYS A 7 -2.49 -8.51 -12.29
N ASP A 8 -2.85 -7.28 -12.63
CA ASP A 8 -4.02 -6.63 -12.06
C ASP A 8 -5.33 -7.26 -12.58
N ARG A 9 -6.48 -6.83 -12.05
CA ARG A 9 -7.81 -7.30 -12.48
C ARG A 9 -8.13 -6.98 -13.95
N CYS A 10 -7.40 -6.07 -14.57
CA CYS A 10 -7.51 -5.70 -15.97
C CYS A 10 -6.47 -6.44 -16.86
N SER A 11 -5.80 -7.47 -16.33
CA SER A 11 -4.75 -8.24 -17.01
C SER A 11 -3.50 -7.44 -17.41
N ARG A 12 -3.25 -6.30 -16.76
CA ARG A 12 -2.03 -5.50 -16.93
C ARG A 12 -0.93 -6.06 -16.04
N VAL A 13 0.29 -6.10 -16.54
CA VAL A 13 1.47 -6.49 -15.75
C VAL A 13 1.91 -5.29 -14.94
N ILE A 14 1.81 -5.39 -13.62
CA ILE A 14 2.21 -4.35 -12.69
C ILE A 14 3.45 -4.82 -11.94
N GLN A 15 4.47 -3.96 -11.90
CA GLN A 15 5.69 -4.13 -11.14
C GLN A 15 5.63 -3.21 -9.92
N ILE A 16 5.88 -3.74 -8.73
CA ILE A 16 5.97 -2.97 -7.51
C ILE A 16 7.42 -3.04 -7.03
N GLU A 17 8.00 -1.89 -6.72
CA GLU A 17 9.34 -1.76 -6.18
C GLU A 17 9.27 -1.16 -4.79
N PHE A 18 9.92 -1.80 -3.82
CA PHE A 18 10.12 -1.25 -2.49
C PHE A 18 11.53 -0.68 -2.37
N ASP A 19 11.64 0.45 -1.70
CA ASP A 19 12.93 0.98 -1.28
C ASP A 19 13.63 0.06 -0.26
N ASP A 20 14.87 0.38 0.07
CA ASP A 20 15.68 -0.44 0.98
C ASP A 20 15.17 -0.38 2.42
N GLU A 21 14.46 0.69 2.80
CA GLU A 21 13.90 0.89 4.14
C GLU A 21 12.52 0.22 4.31
N GLY A 22 11.86 -0.13 3.21
CA GLY A 22 10.50 -0.63 3.17
C GLY A 22 9.44 0.43 3.49
N THR A 23 9.80 1.72 3.46
CA THR A 23 8.94 2.85 3.81
C THR A 23 8.21 3.40 2.57
N CYS A 24 8.73 3.15 1.38
CA CYS A 24 8.09 3.52 0.13
C CYS A 24 7.95 2.32 -0.81
N ALA A 25 6.78 2.22 -1.47
CA ALA A 25 6.54 1.27 -2.53
C ALA A 25 5.92 1.93 -3.75
N THR A 26 6.52 1.71 -4.91
CA THR A 26 6.11 2.33 -6.17
C THR A 26 5.60 1.28 -7.15
N ALA A 27 4.40 1.47 -7.69
CA ALA A 27 3.81 0.61 -8.70
C ALA A 27 4.07 1.18 -10.10
N PHE A 28 4.49 0.32 -11.04
CA PHE A 28 4.83 0.62 -12.41
C PHE A 28 4.05 -0.26 -13.39
N HIS A 29 3.62 0.33 -14.51
CA HIS A 29 3.14 -0.37 -15.69
C HIS A 29 3.88 0.16 -16.91
N ARG A 30 4.57 -0.72 -17.66
CA ARG A 30 5.39 -0.34 -18.83
C ARG A 30 6.40 0.78 -18.50
N ASN A 31 7.09 0.66 -17.37
CA ASN A 31 8.07 1.62 -16.83
C ASN A 31 7.51 3.01 -16.51
N ARG A 32 6.18 3.17 -16.43
CA ARG A 32 5.54 4.38 -15.93
C ARG A 32 4.99 4.14 -14.54
N GLN A 33 5.27 5.06 -13.61
CA GLN A 33 4.67 5.04 -12.27
C GLN A 33 3.15 5.23 -12.39
N VAL A 34 2.41 4.30 -11.79
CA VAL A 34 0.94 4.26 -11.76
C VAL A 34 0.39 4.28 -10.34
N GLY A 35 1.24 4.15 -9.33
CA GLY A 35 0.85 4.27 -7.94
C GLY A 35 2.04 4.35 -6.99
N GLU A 36 1.77 4.79 -5.77
CA GLU A 36 2.75 4.96 -4.70
C GLU A 36 2.07 4.69 -3.35
N LEU A 37 2.79 3.99 -2.48
CA LEU A 37 2.46 3.74 -1.08
C LEU A 37 3.58 4.32 -0.23
N ARG A 38 3.22 5.10 0.79
CA ARG A 38 4.17 5.64 1.77
C ARG A 38 3.77 5.20 3.16
N LEU A 39 4.75 4.70 3.89
CA LEU A 39 4.63 4.20 5.26
C LEU A 39 5.60 4.96 6.13
N ASP A 40 5.16 5.25 7.35
CA ASP A 40 6.05 5.64 8.43
C ASP A 40 6.43 4.39 9.22
N ARG A 41 7.72 4.28 9.54
CA ARG A 41 8.24 3.20 10.36
C ARG A 41 9.07 3.82 11.46
N ASP A 42 8.55 3.75 12.69
CA ASP A 42 9.34 4.12 13.86
C ASP A 42 10.42 3.04 14.08
N THR A 43 11.59 3.27 13.49
CA THR A 43 12.74 2.35 13.52
C THR A 43 13.33 2.18 14.92
N TYR A 44 12.93 3.00 15.89
CA TYR A 44 13.44 2.95 17.26
C TYR A 44 12.76 1.90 18.13
N THR A 45 11.54 1.49 17.79
CA THR A 45 10.81 0.47 18.55
C THR A 45 10.24 -0.60 17.62
N ASN A 46 10.83 -1.80 17.65
CA ASN A 46 10.32 -3.00 16.95
C ASN A 46 8.91 -3.45 17.40
N ALA A 47 8.21 -2.64 18.19
CA ALA A 47 6.91 -2.91 18.77
C ALA A 47 5.77 -2.13 18.11
N ILE A 48 6.05 -1.06 17.35
CA ILE A 48 5.01 -0.24 16.73
C ILE A 48 4.78 -0.70 15.28
N PRO A 49 3.55 -1.07 14.90
CA PRO A 49 3.21 -1.36 13.51
C PRO A 49 3.46 -0.14 12.61
N ALA A 50 3.92 -0.36 11.38
CA ALA A 50 4.13 0.73 10.42
C ALA A 50 2.80 1.47 10.17
N THR A 51 2.87 2.79 10.02
CA THR A 51 1.69 3.64 9.82
C THR A 51 1.55 4.04 8.36
N LEU A 52 0.37 3.88 7.78
CA LEU A 52 0.07 4.34 6.44
C LEU A 52 0.04 5.88 6.40
N LEU A 53 0.94 6.48 5.62
CA LEU A 53 0.99 7.94 5.43
C LEU A 53 0.21 8.38 4.19
N ASP A 54 0.39 7.66 3.07
CA ASP A 54 -0.22 8.03 1.81
C ASP A 54 -0.36 6.82 0.89
N LEU A 55 -1.39 6.83 0.05
CA LEU A 55 -1.61 5.83 -0.99
C LEU A 55 -2.31 6.48 -2.18
N LYS A 56 -1.59 6.53 -3.29
CA LYS A 56 -2.05 7.16 -4.53
C LYS A 56 -1.98 6.16 -5.67
N ILE A 57 -3.06 6.06 -6.43
CA ILE A 57 -3.12 5.28 -7.68
C ILE A 57 -3.65 6.20 -8.77
N GLU A 58 -2.98 6.23 -9.92
CA GLU A 58 -3.42 6.97 -11.10
C GLU A 58 -4.89 6.59 -11.44
N PRO A 59 -5.77 7.55 -11.74
CA PRO A 59 -7.20 7.28 -11.97
C PRO A 59 -7.50 6.16 -12.97
N ALA A 60 -6.69 6.05 -14.04
CA ALA A 60 -6.85 5.01 -15.07
C ALA A 60 -6.53 3.58 -14.59
N TYR A 61 -5.95 3.45 -13.40
CA TYR A 61 -5.50 2.21 -12.76
C TYR A 61 -6.22 1.94 -11.44
N GLN A 62 -7.16 2.80 -11.02
CA GLN A 62 -7.95 2.56 -9.81
C GLN A 62 -8.89 1.35 -9.99
N ARG A 63 -9.31 0.76 -8.87
CA ARG A 63 -10.21 -0.42 -8.82
C ARG A 63 -9.69 -1.67 -9.53
N SER A 64 -8.39 -1.70 -9.84
CA SER A 64 -7.70 -2.84 -10.50
C SER A 64 -7.05 -3.81 -9.51
N GLY A 65 -7.02 -3.49 -8.22
CA GLY A 65 -6.36 -4.29 -7.17
C GLY A 65 -4.93 -3.86 -6.82
N ILE A 66 -4.37 -2.84 -7.48
CA ILE A 66 -3.00 -2.37 -7.20
C ILE A 66 -2.85 -1.86 -5.76
N ALA A 67 -3.77 -1.01 -5.31
CA ALA A 67 -3.76 -0.49 -3.94
C ALA A 67 -3.78 -1.59 -2.87
N HIS A 68 -4.63 -2.60 -3.09
CA HIS A 68 -4.70 -3.79 -2.23
C HIS A 68 -3.38 -4.56 -2.23
N THR A 69 -2.80 -4.79 -3.41
CA THR A 69 -1.55 -5.56 -3.54
C THR A 69 -0.37 -4.83 -2.91
N LEU A 70 -0.29 -3.51 -3.05
CA LEU A 70 0.71 -2.67 -2.39
C LEU A 70 0.67 -2.86 -0.86
N LEU A 71 -0.52 -2.72 -0.27
CA LEU A 71 -0.70 -2.83 1.18
C LEU A 71 -0.52 -4.26 1.70
N ALA A 72 -1.07 -5.26 1.01
CA ALA A 72 -0.89 -6.66 1.39
C ALA A 72 0.58 -7.09 1.36
N PHE A 73 1.34 -6.63 0.35
CA PHE A 73 2.76 -6.89 0.30
C PHE A 73 3.51 -6.14 1.41
N ALA A 74 3.21 -4.85 1.64
CA ALA A 74 3.80 -4.12 2.76
C ALA A 74 3.58 -4.81 4.11
N CYS A 75 2.36 -5.30 4.39
CA CYS A 75 2.07 -6.02 5.64
C CYS A 75 2.89 -7.30 5.78
N ARG A 76 3.02 -8.06 4.68
CA ARG A 76 3.87 -9.26 4.66
C ARG A 76 5.33 -8.92 4.95
N GLU A 77 5.83 -7.84 4.39
CA GLU A 77 7.21 -7.40 4.55
C GLU A 77 7.50 -6.89 5.96
N MET A 78 6.52 -6.24 6.59
CA MET A 78 6.60 -5.77 7.97
C MET A 78 6.35 -6.86 9.00
N GLY A 79 5.89 -8.04 8.58
CA GLY A 79 5.59 -9.17 9.47
C GLY A 79 4.32 -8.96 10.30
N GLY A 80 3.46 -8.02 9.92
CA GLY A 80 2.26 -7.65 10.66
C GLY A 80 1.38 -6.65 9.91
N PRO A 81 0.17 -6.38 10.41
CA PRO A 81 -0.72 -5.40 9.80
C PRO A 81 -0.13 -3.98 9.88
N VAL A 82 -0.53 -3.15 8.92
CA VAL A 82 -0.18 -1.72 8.88
C VAL A 82 -1.28 -0.93 9.59
N SER A 83 -0.89 -0.01 10.48
CA SER A 83 -1.82 0.91 11.12
C SER A 83 -2.25 1.99 10.14
N VAL A 84 -3.51 2.40 10.19
CA VAL A 84 -3.98 3.58 9.45
C VAL A 84 -4.53 4.60 10.43
N ASP A 85 -3.95 5.79 10.39
CA ASP A 85 -4.51 6.96 11.04
C ASP A 85 -5.45 7.66 10.05
N GLN A 86 -6.74 7.64 10.37
CA GLN A 86 -7.78 8.21 9.51
C GLN A 86 -7.75 9.74 9.50
N ASP A 87 -7.13 10.38 10.48
CA ASP A 87 -7.05 11.84 10.58
C ASP A 87 -5.93 12.41 9.69
N THR A 88 -4.90 11.62 9.38
CA THR A 88 -3.78 12.03 8.51
C THR A 88 -3.92 11.55 7.06
N CYS A 89 -4.74 10.53 6.80
CA CYS A 89 -4.94 10.00 5.47
C CYS A 89 -5.95 10.79 4.61
N PRO A 90 -5.86 10.73 3.27
CA PRO A 90 -6.78 11.44 2.39
C PRO A 90 -8.24 10.97 2.54
N SER A 91 -9.15 11.91 2.85
CA SER A 91 -10.59 11.69 3.10
C SER A 91 -11.44 11.47 1.83
N SER A 92 -10.91 10.69 0.87
CA SER A 92 -11.69 10.34 -0.32
C SER A 92 -12.58 9.11 -0.06
N PRO A 93 -13.83 9.06 -0.56
CA PRO A 93 -14.70 7.89 -0.40
C PRO A 93 -14.09 6.59 -0.96
N ALA A 94 -13.25 6.70 -2.00
CA ALA A 94 -12.53 5.56 -2.57
C ALA A 94 -11.47 5.01 -1.61
N PHE A 95 -10.76 5.90 -0.92
CA PHE A 95 -9.77 5.54 0.09
C PHE A 95 -10.44 4.94 1.33
N GLU A 96 -11.51 5.54 1.85
CA GLU A 96 -12.28 4.98 2.96
C GLU A 96 -12.82 3.58 2.65
N SER A 97 -13.36 3.39 1.43
CA SER A 97 -13.84 2.08 1.00
C SER A 97 -12.71 1.06 0.94
N LEU A 98 -11.54 1.44 0.42
CA LEU A 98 -10.36 0.58 0.41
C LEU A 98 -9.94 0.20 1.84
N CYS A 99 -9.78 1.18 2.73
CA CYS A 99 -9.39 0.95 4.11
C CYS A 99 -10.35 0.00 4.81
N ARG A 100 -11.67 0.20 4.63
CA ARG A 100 -12.69 -0.67 5.20
C ARG A 100 -12.55 -2.13 4.72
N HIS A 101 -12.36 -2.34 3.42
CA HIS A 101 -12.17 -3.70 2.89
C HIS A 101 -10.90 -4.35 3.45
N LEU A 102 -9.81 -3.60 3.54
CA LEU A 102 -8.54 -4.10 4.04
C LEU A 102 -8.54 -4.36 5.55
N MET A 103 -9.31 -3.58 6.33
CA MET A 103 -9.54 -3.85 7.74
C MET A 103 -10.33 -5.15 7.95
N LEU A 104 -11.34 -5.41 7.11
CA LEU A 104 -12.08 -6.68 7.16
C LEU A 104 -11.21 -7.89 6.82
N GLU A 105 -10.18 -7.71 6.00
CA GLU A 105 -9.19 -8.75 5.67
C GLU A 105 -8.06 -8.87 6.71
N GLY A 106 -8.03 -8.01 7.73
CA GLY A 106 -6.97 -7.97 8.74
C GLY A 106 -5.63 -7.44 8.23
N VAL A 107 -5.61 -6.81 7.05
CA VAL A 107 -4.42 -6.20 6.44
C VAL A 107 -4.13 -4.83 7.09
N LEU A 108 -5.18 -4.05 7.34
CA LEU A 108 -5.08 -2.79 8.07
C LEU A 108 -5.66 -2.93 9.47
N VAL A 109 -5.06 -2.24 10.43
CA VAL A 109 -5.64 -2.02 11.76
C VAL A 109 -5.85 -0.53 11.99
N PRO A 110 -6.96 -0.12 12.61
CA PRO A 110 -7.11 1.27 13.05
C PRO A 110 -6.02 1.56 14.10
N MET A 111 -5.42 2.74 14.02
CA MET A 111 -4.51 3.24 15.06
C MET A 111 -5.30 3.71 16.28
#